data_AF-A0A2M7YZX3-F1
#
_entry.id   AF-A0A2M7YZX3-F1
#
_cell.length_a   1.000
_cell.length_b   1.000
_cell.length_c   1.000
_cell.angle_alpha   90.00
_cell.angle_beta   90.00
_cell.angle_gamma   90.00
#
_symmetry.space_group_name_H-M   'P 1'
#
loop_
_entity.id
_entity.type
_entity.pdbx_description
1 polymer ?
#
loop_
_entity_poly.entity_id
_entity_poly.type
_entity_poly.pdbx_seq_one_letter_code
_entity_poly.pdbx_strand_id
1 'polypeptide(L)'
;MKFGHAGAKEGLKGEGSARAKSDALKQAGALVPDTFGALGPAIKATHEALLKSGQVKPIPDLAPADMPKLPKTVQESMKEGEVLVTPLIRSTISDDRGDEPLYQGYPASELINNGYDIPHIIGLLWDNRLVSKQEAEIIKRIIMLSADHGPCVSGALTTIIAACAGIGLSQAVAAGMIMIGPRFGGAVTDAGRWFKYAIDNKLSVDDFLVYMKKNVGPVPGIGHRVKSLRNPDKRVKELVGYVKSLSIATPHLDFALEVEKITAAKKDNLILNVDGTMAAVLVDIGFPVDSLNGFFILARTIGMIGHWTDQKRQGSRLIRLFDYLVNYASPKRREVPPLT
;
A
#
# COMPACT_ATOMS: atom_id res chain seq x y z
N MET A 1 -0.25 -43.47 15.51
CA MET A 1 -1.16 -42.57 14.76
C MET A 1 -1.02 -41.16 15.31
N LYS A 2 -1.16 -40.13 14.47
CA LYS A 2 -1.15 -38.71 14.90
C LYS A 2 -2.60 -38.23 14.80
N PHE A 3 -3.21 -37.84 15.91
CA PHE A 3 -4.59 -37.33 15.92
C PHE A 3 -4.59 -35.80 15.70
N GLY A 4 -5.78 -35.20 15.53
CA GLY A 4 -5.92 -33.80 15.10
C GLY A 4 -5.24 -32.74 15.98
N HIS A 5 -5.05 -33.00 17.27
CA HIS A 5 -4.27 -32.13 18.16
C HIS A 5 -2.77 -32.44 18.05
N ALA A 6 -1.93 -31.40 17.89
CA ALA A 6 -0.49 -31.56 17.66
C ALA A 6 0.24 -32.42 18.71
N GLY A 7 -0.24 -32.42 19.97
CA GLY A 7 0.28 -33.23 21.08
C GLY A 7 -0.39 -34.60 21.28
N ALA A 8 -1.43 -34.95 20.50
CA ALA A 8 -2.12 -36.24 20.62
C ALA A 8 -1.37 -37.34 19.84
N LYS A 9 -0.29 -37.82 20.45
CA LYS A 9 0.50 -38.97 19.99
C LYS A 9 0.71 -39.95 21.16
N GLU A 10 0.72 -41.24 20.84
CA GLU A 10 1.14 -42.26 21.79
C GLU A 10 2.67 -42.45 21.69
N GLY A 11 3.32 -42.62 22.84
CA GLY A 11 4.73 -42.97 22.95
C GLY A 11 5.00 -44.43 22.55
N LEU A 12 6.27 -44.81 22.51
CA LEU A 12 6.66 -46.20 22.25
C LEU A 12 6.09 -47.13 23.33
N LYS A 13 5.68 -48.34 22.96
CA LYS A 13 5.10 -49.36 23.86
C LYS A 13 3.83 -48.93 24.61
N GLY A 14 3.08 -47.94 24.10
CA GLY A 14 1.79 -47.52 24.69
C GLY A 14 1.92 -46.57 25.88
N GLU A 15 3.14 -46.07 26.15
CA GLU A 15 3.39 -45.04 27.14
C GLU A 15 2.63 -43.75 26.76
N GLY A 16 1.82 -43.24 27.69
CA GLY A 16 0.95 -42.10 27.44
C GLY A 16 -0.33 -42.39 26.65
N SER A 17 -0.65 -43.67 26.38
CA SER A 17 -1.93 -44.08 25.78
C SER A 17 -3.13 -43.72 26.67
N ALA A 18 -4.31 -43.60 26.06
CA ALA A 18 -5.53 -43.29 26.80
C ALA A 18 -5.87 -44.37 27.85
N ARG A 19 -5.58 -45.64 27.56
CA ARG A 19 -5.81 -46.76 28.50
C ARG A 19 -4.85 -46.69 29.68
N ALA A 20 -3.55 -46.56 29.43
CA ALA A 20 -2.54 -46.44 30.50
C ALA A 20 -2.84 -45.27 31.44
N LYS A 21 -3.27 -44.12 30.90
CA LYS A 21 -3.68 -42.96 31.70
C LYS A 21 -4.96 -43.22 32.50
N SER A 22 -5.96 -43.86 31.89
CA SER A 22 -7.22 -44.20 32.55
C SER A 22 -6.99 -45.17 33.71
N ASP A 23 -6.15 -46.18 33.51
CA ASP A 23 -5.81 -47.18 34.54
C ASP A 23 -5.01 -46.54 35.67
N ALA A 24 -4.03 -45.69 35.36
CA ALA A 24 -3.29 -44.94 36.36
C ALA A 24 -4.20 -44.02 37.21
N LEU A 25 -5.19 -43.36 36.57
CA LEU A 25 -6.18 -42.55 37.28
C LEU A 25 -7.09 -43.41 38.18
N LYS A 26 -7.54 -44.58 37.71
CA LYS A 26 -8.30 -45.53 38.55
C LYS A 26 -7.48 -45.96 39.77
N GLN A 27 -6.20 -46.30 39.58
CA GLN A 27 -5.28 -46.69 40.66
C GLN A 27 -5.05 -45.55 41.67
N ALA A 28 -5.04 -44.30 41.20
CA ALA A 28 -4.93 -43.11 42.06
C ALA A 28 -6.25 -42.76 42.79
N GLY A 29 -7.32 -43.54 42.62
CA GLY A 29 -8.61 -43.36 43.28
C GLY A 29 -9.58 -42.44 42.54
N ALA A 30 -9.29 -42.05 41.30
CA ALA A 30 -10.24 -41.32 40.48
C ALA A 30 -11.38 -42.22 39.98
N LEU A 31 -12.59 -41.67 39.90
CA LEU A 31 -13.74 -42.33 39.27
C LEU A 31 -13.60 -42.22 37.75
N VAL A 32 -13.07 -43.27 37.12
CA VAL A 32 -12.87 -43.32 35.67
C VAL A 32 -13.88 -44.28 35.04
N PRO A 33 -14.80 -43.80 34.18
CA PRO A 33 -15.74 -44.66 33.49
C PRO A 33 -15.03 -45.52 32.43
N ASP A 34 -15.62 -46.67 32.09
CA ASP A 34 -15.01 -47.60 31.12
C ASP A 34 -15.08 -47.11 29.68
N THR A 35 -15.99 -46.16 29.39
CA THR A 35 -16.13 -45.53 28.08
C THR A 35 -16.55 -44.06 28.22
N PHE A 36 -16.37 -43.26 27.15
CA PHE A 36 -16.84 -41.87 27.12
C PHE A 36 -18.36 -41.75 27.28
N GLY A 37 -19.14 -42.69 26.73
CA GLY A 37 -20.60 -42.70 26.88
C GLY A 37 -21.06 -42.88 28.33
N ALA A 38 -20.25 -43.54 29.16
CA ALA A 38 -20.52 -43.72 30.59
C ALA A 38 -20.09 -42.52 31.47
N LEU A 39 -19.47 -41.49 30.89
CA LEU A 39 -19.01 -40.31 31.65
C LEU A 39 -20.17 -39.51 32.25
N GLY A 40 -21.23 -39.25 31.47
CA GLY A 40 -22.43 -38.54 31.97
C GLY A 40 -23.08 -39.24 33.18
N PRO A 41 -23.38 -40.55 33.10
CA PRO A 41 -23.88 -41.34 34.23
C PRO A 41 -22.95 -41.32 35.45
N ALA A 42 -21.63 -41.46 35.25
CA ALA A 42 -20.66 -41.43 36.34
C ALA A 42 -20.61 -40.06 37.06
N ILE A 43 -20.65 -38.96 36.29
CA ILE A 43 -20.75 -37.60 36.85
C ILE A 43 -22.03 -37.45 37.66
N LYS A 44 -23.17 -37.88 37.11
CA LYS A 44 -24.47 -37.81 37.79
C LYS A 44 -24.48 -38.57 39.11
N ALA A 45 -24.01 -39.82 39.12
CA ALA A 45 -23.94 -40.65 40.33
C ALA A 45 -23.03 -40.05 41.39
N THR A 46 -21.88 -39.49 40.98
CA THR A 46 -20.95 -38.79 41.88
C THR A 46 -21.60 -37.56 42.49
N HIS A 47 -22.27 -36.74 41.69
CA HIS A 47 -23.00 -35.56 42.16
C HIS A 47 -24.10 -35.94 43.17
N GLU A 48 -24.89 -36.98 42.89
CA GLU A 48 -25.92 -37.49 43.80
C GLU A 48 -25.33 -38.01 45.13
N ALA A 49 -24.16 -38.66 45.09
CA ALA A 49 -23.46 -39.09 46.30
C ALA A 49 -22.98 -37.90 47.14
N LEU A 50 -22.47 -36.83 46.50
CA LEU A 50 -22.04 -35.60 47.17
C LEU A 50 -23.21 -34.79 47.77
N LEU A 51 -24.39 -34.83 47.11
CA LEU A 51 -25.62 -34.29 47.68
C LEU A 51 -26.05 -35.06 48.93
N LYS A 52 -26.03 -36.41 48.87
CA LYS A 52 -26.38 -37.28 50.01
C LYS A 52 -25.43 -37.12 51.19
N SER A 53 -24.14 -36.89 50.94
CA SER A 53 -23.16 -36.66 52.00
C SER A 53 -23.17 -35.22 52.56
N GLY A 54 -23.96 -34.32 51.95
CA GLY A 54 -24.06 -32.91 52.36
C GLY A 54 -22.86 -32.04 51.98
N GLN A 55 -21.89 -32.59 51.23
CA GLN A 55 -20.72 -31.85 50.74
C GLN A 55 -21.09 -30.84 49.64
N VAL A 56 -22.15 -31.12 48.88
CA VAL A 56 -22.75 -30.18 47.93
C VAL A 56 -24.17 -29.85 48.40
N LYS A 57 -24.54 -28.57 48.33
CA LYS A 57 -25.91 -28.11 48.61
C LYS A 57 -26.56 -27.68 47.30
N PRO A 58 -27.81 -28.09 47.03
CA PRO A 58 -28.54 -27.61 45.87
C PRO A 58 -28.76 -26.11 46.01
N ILE A 59 -28.42 -25.38 44.96
CA ILE A 59 -28.72 -23.96 44.83
C ILE A 59 -30.00 -23.88 43.99
N PRO A 60 -30.99 -23.05 44.35
CA PRO A 60 -32.17 -22.86 43.52
C PRO A 60 -31.77 -22.38 42.11
N ASP A 61 -32.34 -22.99 41.09
CA ASP A 61 -32.19 -22.49 39.72
C ASP A 61 -32.76 -21.06 39.65
N LEU A 62 -32.06 -20.18 38.96
CA LEU A 62 -32.55 -18.83 38.68
C LEU A 62 -33.79 -18.92 37.79
N ALA A 63 -34.87 -18.22 38.14
CA ALA A 63 -36.04 -18.19 37.29
C ALA A 63 -35.69 -17.50 35.96
N PRO A 64 -36.28 -17.90 34.82
CA PRO A 64 -36.04 -17.23 33.54
C PRO A 64 -36.33 -15.72 33.55
N ALA A 65 -37.19 -15.24 34.47
CA ALA A 65 -37.47 -13.82 34.67
C ALA A 65 -36.32 -13.05 35.33
N ASP A 66 -35.47 -13.74 36.11
CA ASP A 66 -34.33 -13.17 36.83
C ASP A 66 -33.05 -13.19 35.98
N MET A 67 -33.08 -13.85 34.83
CA MET A 67 -31.98 -13.84 33.86
C MET A 67 -32.00 -12.54 33.03
N PRO A 68 -30.84 -11.87 32.84
CA PRO A 68 -30.77 -10.69 31.99
C PRO A 68 -31.11 -11.05 30.54
N LYS A 69 -32.11 -10.36 29.98
CA LYS A 69 -32.43 -10.46 28.55
C LYS A 69 -31.38 -9.70 27.75
N LEU A 70 -30.46 -10.43 27.15
CA LEU A 70 -29.52 -9.85 26.19
C LEU A 70 -30.28 -9.54 24.88
N PRO A 71 -30.06 -8.38 24.26
CA PRO A 71 -30.61 -8.10 22.93
C PRO A 71 -30.01 -9.06 21.91
N LYS A 72 -30.77 -9.33 20.84
CA LYS A 72 -30.24 -10.06 19.67
C LYS A 72 -29.04 -9.32 19.10
N THR A 73 -28.12 -10.05 18.51
CA THR A 73 -27.06 -9.41 17.72
C THR A 73 -27.66 -8.70 16.50
N VAL A 74 -26.95 -7.69 16.00
CA VAL A 74 -27.36 -7.00 14.77
C VAL A 74 -27.40 -7.99 13.60
N GLN A 75 -26.49 -8.95 13.56
CA GLN A 75 -26.42 -9.99 12.53
C GLN A 75 -27.66 -10.89 12.53
N GLU A 76 -28.12 -11.32 13.71
CA GLU A 76 -29.36 -12.10 13.85
C GLU A 76 -30.58 -11.28 13.42
N SER A 77 -30.66 -10.03 13.89
CA SER A 77 -31.76 -9.12 13.56
C SER A 77 -31.80 -8.80 12.07
N MET A 78 -30.65 -8.66 11.40
CA MET A 78 -30.55 -8.48 9.95
C MET A 78 -30.98 -9.74 9.20
N LYS A 79 -30.58 -10.92 9.66
CA LYS A 79 -30.95 -12.22 9.04
C LYS A 79 -32.45 -12.46 9.10
N GLU A 80 -33.09 -12.00 10.17
CA GLU A 80 -34.54 -12.08 10.38
C GLU A 80 -35.31 -10.93 9.70
N GLY A 81 -34.61 -9.95 9.11
CA GLY A 81 -35.21 -8.80 8.43
C GLY A 81 -35.83 -7.76 9.39
N GLU A 82 -35.48 -7.81 10.68
CA GLU A 82 -36.00 -6.90 11.71
C GLU A 82 -35.39 -5.49 11.61
N VAL A 83 -34.20 -5.37 11.02
CA VAL A 83 -33.48 -4.10 10.90
C VAL A 83 -32.82 -3.93 9.53
N LEU A 84 -32.75 -2.68 9.06
CA LEU A 84 -31.93 -2.28 7.91
C LEU A 84 -30.73 -1.46 8.42
N VAL A 85 -29.52 -1.90 8.07
CA VAL A 85 -28.29 -1.16 8.40
C VAL A 85 -27.85 -0.36 7.18
N THR A 86 -27.70 0.96 7.35
CA THR A 86 -27.19 1.83 6.29
C THR A 86 -25.66 1.67 6.18
N PRO A 87 -25.11 1.39 4.98
CA PRO A 87 -23.67 1.26 4.82
C PRO A 87 -22.95 2.59 5.06
N LEU A 88 -21.80 2.55 5.74
CA LEU A 88 -20.97 3.73 6.02
C LEU A 88 -20.16 4.21 4.81
N ILE A 89 -19.78 3.28 3.93
CA ILE A 89 -18.93 3.55 2.78
C ILE A 89 -19.52 2.89 1.53
N ARG A 90 -19.25 3.50 0.37
CA ARG A 90 -19.50 2.93 -0.95
C ARG A 90 -18.16 2.67 -1.62
N SER A 91 -17.94 1.44 -2.08
CA SER A 91 -16.82 1.08 -2.96
C SER A 91 -17.37 0.73 -4.34
N THR A 92 -16.64 1.11 -5.39
CA THR A 92 -17.03 0.83 -6.78
C THR A 92 -15.92 0.16 -7.59
N ILE A 93 -14.76 -0.13 -6.99
CA ILE A 93 -13.56 -0.59 -7.71
C ILE A 93 -13.29 -2.09 -7.59
N SER A 94 -13.75 -2.72 -6.51
CA SER A 94 -13.55 -4.14 -6.27
C SER A 94 -14.64 -4.74 -5.40
N ASP A 95 -14.85 -6.05 -5.53
CA ASP A 95 -15.76 -6.85 -4.69
C ASP A 95 -15.11 -8.20 -4.36
N ASP A 96 -14.93 -8.48 -3.08
CA ASP A 96 -14.27 -9.67 -2.56
C ASP A 96 -15.23 -10.64 -1.83
N ARG A 97 -16.54 -10.38 -1.90
CA ARG A 97 -17.55 -11.17 -1.17
C ARG A 97 -17.91 -12.50 -1.85
N GLY A 98 -17.53 -12.66 -3.12
CA GLY A 98 -17.75 -13.87 -3.90
C GLY A 98 -16.66 -14.92 -3.73
N ASP A 99 -16.61 -15.89 -4.65
CA ASP A 99 -15.61 -16.97 -4.64
C ASP A 99 -14.19 -16.49 -4.94
N GLU A 100 -14.05 -15.38 -5.68
CA GLU A 100 -12.79 -14.71 -5.96
C GLU A 100 -12.93 -13.18 -6.02
N PRO A 101 -11.84 -12.41 -5.90
CA PRO A 101 -11.87 -10.96 -6.03
C PRO A 101 -12.26 -10.51 -7.45
N LEU A 102 -13.18 -9.57 -7.53
CA LEU A 102 -13.55 -8.89 -8.76
C LEU A 102 -12.90 -7.50 -8.82
N TYR A 103 -12.36 -7.11 -9.97
CA TYR A 103 -11.90 -5.75 -10.27
C TYR A 103 -12.84 -5.13 -11.29
N GLN A 104 -13.59 -4.09 -10.90
CA GLN A 104 -14.66 -3.54 -11.74
C GLN A 104 -15.65 -4.60 -12.28
N GLY A 105 -15.92 -5.63 -11.48
CA GLY A 105 -16.80 -6.74 -11.85
C GLY A 105 -16.14 -7.87 -12.65
N TYR A 106 -14.88 -7.73 -13.07
CA TYR A 106 -14.14 -8.80 -13.75
C TYR A 106 -13.43 -9.71 -12.74
N PRO A 107 -13.56 -11.04 -12.84
CA PRO A 107 -12.79 -11.97 -12.02
C PRO A 107 -11.29 -11.80 -12.21
N ALA A 108 -10.55 -11.70 -11.11
CA ALA A 108 -9.10 -11.50 -11.15
C ALA A 108 -8.38 -12.63 -11.91
N SER A 109 -8.86 -13.88 -11.77
CA SER A 109 -8.33 -15.04 -12.47
C SER A 109 -8.52 -14.95 -13.99
N GLU A 110 -9.71 -14.54 -14.44
CA GLU A 110 -10.04 -14.39 -15.86
C GLU A 110 -9.23 -13.28 -16.54
N LEU A 111 -8.95 -12.18 -15.83
CA LEU A 111 -8.10 -11.12 -16.36
C LEU A 111 -6.70 -11.66 -16.71
N ILE A 112 -6.10 -12.45 -15.81
CA ILE A 112 -4.78 -13.05 -16.05
C ILE A 112 -4.85 -14.06 -17.19
N ASN A 113 -5.85 -14.95 -17.18
CA ASN A 113 -5.99 -16.00 -18.21
C ASN A 113 -6.24 -15.43 -19.61
N ASN A 114 -6.85 -14.26 -19.70
CA ASN A 114 -7.09 -13.54 -20.96
C ASN A 114 -5.91 -12.64 -21.38
N GLY A 115 -4.79 -12.67 -20.66
CA GLY A 115 -3.56 -11.95 -21.02
C GLY A 115 -3.54 -10.47 -20.65
N TYR A 116 -4.33 -10.05 -19.67
CA TYR A 116 -4.25 -8.69 -19.14
C TYR A 116 -3.12 -8.55 -18.12
N ASP A 117 -2.27 -7.53 -18.32
CA ASP A 117 -1.14 -7.20 -17.44
C ASP A 117 -1.50 -6.15 -16.37
N ILE A 118 -0.57 -5.94 -15.42
CA ILE A 118 -0.67 -4.93 -14.34
C ILE A 118 -1.16 -3.54 -14.82
N PRO A 119 -0.69 -2.97 -15.94
CA PRO A 119 -1.22 -1.68 -16.42
C PRO A 119 -2.73 -1.67 -16.70
N HIS A 120 -3.30 -2.79 -17.14
CA HIS A 120 -4.75 -2.92 -17.34
C HIS A 120 -5.50 -2.88 -16.00
N ILE A 121 -4.93 -3.53 -14.98
CA ILE A 121 -5.47 -3.51 -13.62
C ILE A 121 -5.41 -2.10 -13.02
N ILE A 122 -4.34 -1.36 -13.28
CA ILE A 122 -4.24 0.06 -12.89
C ILE A 122 -5.37 0.86 -13.53
N GLY A 123 -5.60 0.71 -14.84
CA GLY A 123 -6.72 1.36 -15.52
C GLY A 123 -8.08 1.04 -14.90
N LEU A 124 -8.35 -0.23 -14.61
CA LEU A 124 -9.62 -0.66 -14.00
C LEU A 124 -9.81 -0.08 -12.61
N LEU A 125 -8.79 -0.15 -11.76
CA LEU A 125 -8.92 0.25 -10.35
C LEU A 125 -8.82 1.76 -10.14
N TRP A 126 -8.15 2.50 -11.02
CA TRP A 126 -7.91 3.94 -10.84
C TRP A 126 -8.80 4.83 -11.72
N ASP A 127 -9.30 4.29 -12.84
CA ASP A 127 -10.07 5.06 -13.84
C ASP A 127 -11.32 4.29 -14.33
N ASN A 128 -11.67 3.17 -13.68
CA ASN A 128 -12.84 2.34 -13.97
C ASN A 128 -12.96 1.90 -15.44
N ARG A 129 -11.83 1.78 -16.14
CA ARG A 129 -11.81 1.37 -17.55
C ARG A 129 -10.69 0.38 -17.84
N LEU A 130 -10.98 -0.54 -18.74
CA LEU A 130 -9.97 -1.41 -19.29
C LEU A 130 -9.21 -0.63 -20.37
N VAL A 131 -7.99 -0.18 -20.04
CA VAL A 131 -7.13 0.54 -21.00
C VAL A 131 -6.81 -0.35 -22.20
N SER A 132 -6.58 0.27 -23.36
CA SER A 132 -6.13 -0.43 -24.56
C SER A 132 -4.71 -1.00 -24.38
N LYS A 133 -4.31 -1.95 -25.24
CA LYS A 133 -2.95 -2.51 -25.24
C LYS A 133 -1.87 -1.44 -25.43
N GLN A 134 -2.15 -0.41 -26.24
CA GLN A 134 -1.24 0.70 -26.47
C GLN A 134 -1.06 1.54 -25.21
N GLU A 135 -2.17 1.91 -24.55
CA GLU A 135 -2.13 2.64 -23.27
C GLU A 135 -1.46 1.83 -22.16
N ALA A 136 -1.72 0.52 -22.09
CA ALA A 136 -1.08 -0.37 -21.14
C ALA A 136 0.46 -0.39 -21.31
N GLU A 137 0.96 -0.43 -22.54
CA GLU A 137 2.38 -0.38 -22.83
C GLU A 137 2.99 1.01 -22.53
N ILE A 138 2.24 2.10 -22.75
CA ILE A 138 2.64 3.46 -22.30
C ILE A 138 2.81 3.49 -20.78
N ILE A 139 1.81 3.04 -20.02
CA ILE A 139 1.83 3.00 -18.56
C ILE A 139 2.99 2.14 -18.05
N LYS A 140 3.21 0.97 -18.66
CA LYS A 140 4.33 0.09 -18.33
C LYS A 140 5.68 0.80 -18.50
N ARG A 141 5.88 1.50 -19.62
CA ARG A 141 7.10 2.27 -19.88
C ARG A 141 7.30 3.38 -18.86
N ILE A 142 6.23 4.11 -18.52
CA ILE A 142 6.22 5.13 -17.48
C ILE A 142 6.72 4.56 -16.14
N ILE A 143 6.16 3.42 -15.72
CA ILE A 143 6.52 2.75 -14.47
C ILE A 143 7.99 2.31 -14.51
N MET A 144 8.42 1.64 -15.58
CA MET A 144 9.78 1.13 -15.72
C MET A 144 10.83 2.24 -15.73
N LEU A 145 10.59 3.33 -16.48
CA LEU A 145 11.53 4.45 -16.60
C LEU A 145 11.63 5.29 -15.32
N SER A 146 10.64 5.15 -14.42
CA SER A 146 10.55 5.92 -13.18
C SER A 146 10.81 5.09 -11.92
N ALA A 147 11.00 3.78 -12.06
CA ALA A 147 11.05 2.81 -10.96
C ALA A 147 12.09 3.17 -9.89
N ASP A 148 13.31 3.56 -10.30
CA ASP A 148 14.33 4.04 -9.39
C ASP A 148 15.21 5.19 -9.97
N HIS A 149 15.83 6.00 -9.09
CA HIS A 149 16.71 7.13 -9.45
C HIS A 149 17.91 7.23 -8.48
N GLY A 150 18.28 6.10 -7.89
CA GLY A 150 19.40 5.97 -6.99
C GLY A 150 19.13 6.47 -5.57
N PRO A 151 20.10 6.26 -4.68
CA PRO A 151 19.91 6.37 -3.23
C PRO A 151 19.87 7.83 -2.72
N CYS A 152 20.24 8.81 -3.55
CA CYS A 152 20.42 10.19 -3.10
C CYS A 152 19.13 11.03 -3.13
N VAL A 153 18.07 10.53 -3.77
CA VAL A 153 16.78 11.24 -3.78
C VAL A 153 16.07 11.05 -2.45
N SER A 154 15.33 12.06 -1.98
CA SER A 154 14.77 12.12 -0.63
C SER A 154 14.03 10.85 -0.22
N GLY A 155 13.16 10.31 -1.06
CA GLY A 155 12.42 9.09 -0.74
C GLY A 155 13.29 7.84 -0.60
N ALA A 156 14.25 7.65 -1.50
CA ALA A 156 15.18 6.52 -1.43
C ALA A 156 16.11 6.63 -0.21
N LEU A 157 16.70 7.81 0.00
CA LEU A 157 17.59 8.08 1.13
C LEU A 157 16.89 7.83 2.47
N THR A 158 15.66 8.34 2.64
CA THR A 158 14.89 8.12 3.87
C THR A 158 14.55 6.64 4.08
N THR A 159 14.19 5.92 3.01
CA THR A 159 13.96 4.46 3.09
C THR A 159 15.22 3.71 3.53
N ILE A 160 16.38 4.08 3.00
CA ILE A 160 17.69 3.53 3.35
C ILE A 160 18.03 3.81 4.82
N ILE A 161 17.88 5.05 5.28
CA ILE A 161 18.11 5.44 6.67
C ILE A 161 17.23 4.60 7.61
N ALA A 162 15.94 4.45 7.28
CA ALA A 162 15.01 3.63 8.05
C ALA A 162 15.45 2.15 8.07
N ALA A 163 15.84 1.58 6.92
CA ALA A 163 16.32 0.21 6.83
C ALA A 163 17.57 -0.02 7.71
N CYS A 164 18.53 0.91 7.65
CA CYS A 164 19.76 0.91 8.45
C CYS A 164 19.51 1.09 9.95
N ALA A 165 18.42 1.74 10.33
CA ALA A 165 17.95 1.84 11.72
C ALA A 165 17.21 0.58 12.21
N GLY A 166 17.09 -0.45 11.37
CA GLY A 166 16.43 -1.72 11.72
C GLY A 166 14.91 -1.73 11.51
N ILE A 167 14.33 -0.66 10.94
CA ILE A 167 12.88 -0.53 10.73
C ILE A 167 12.38 -1.55 9.69
N GLY A 168 11.17 -2.08 9.91
CA GLY A 168 10.52 -3.05 9.02
C GLY A 168 10.18 -2.47 7.64
N LEU A 169 9.98 -3.35 6.65
CA LEU A 169 9.82 -2.96 5.23
C LEU A 169 8.70 -1.94 5.01
N SER A 170 7.49 -2.21 5.51
CA SER A 170 6.33 -1.34 5.30
C SER A 170 6.55 0.08 5.86
N GLN A 171 7.09 0.17 7.08
CA GLN A 171 7.39 1.44 7.73
C GLN A 171 8.53 2.20 7.05
N ALA A 172 9.57 1.50 6.59
CA ALA A 172 10.67 2.13 5.88
C ALA A 172 10.25 2.68 4.51
N VAL A 173 9.44 1.92 3.75
CA VAL A 173 8.86 2.38 2.49
C VAL A 173 7.91 3.55 2.74
N ALA A 174 7.06 3.48 3.77
CA ALA A 174 6.19 4.60 4.15
C ALA A 174 6.99 5.87 4.48
N ALA A 175 8.11 5.74 5.20
CA ALA A 175 9.01 6.87 5.47
C ALA A 175 9.57 7.49 4.18
N GLY A 176 9.93 6.67 3.19
CA GLY A 176 10.30 7.14 1.86
C GLY A 176 9.15 7.82 1.10
N MET A 177 7.94 7.25 1.17
CA MET A 177 6.75 7.77 0.50
C MET A 177 6.31 9.12 1.06
N ILE A 178 6.42 9.34 2.38
CA ILE A 178 6.10 10.63 3.03
C ILE A 178 6.96 11.78 2.48
N MET A 179 8.15 11.47 1.94
CA MET A 179 8.99 12.49 1.32
C MET A 179 8.45 12.97 -0.04
N ILE A 180 7.51 12.24 -0.66
CA ILE A 180 6.87 12.61 -1.93
C ILE A 180 5.92 13.77 -1.68
N GLY A 181 6.21 14.92 -2.29
CA GLY A 181 5.49 16.17 -2.11
C GLY A 181 5.94 17.22 -3.14
N PRO A 182 5.67 18.52 -2.91
CA PRO A 182 5.84 19.57 -3.93
C PRO A 182 7.27 19.71 -4.46
N ARG A 183 8.28 19.27 -3.71
CA ARG A 183 9.70 19.35 -4.09
C ARG A 183 10.31 18.01 -4.54
N PHE A 184 9.60 16.91 -4.34
CA PHE A 184 10.06 15.56 -4.72
C PHE A 184 8.86 14.76 -5.21
N GLY A 185 8.79 14.49 -6.51
CA GLY A 185 7.69 13.74 -7.13
C GLY A 185 6.43 14.56 -7.46
N GLY A 186 6.17 15.68 -6.78
CA GLY A 186 4.98 16.49 -7.04
C GLY A 186 4.89 17.16 -8.42
N ALA A 187 5.97 17.16 -9.20
CA ALA A 187 6.01 17.83 -10.50
C ALA A 187 5.06 17.20 -11.55
N VAL A 188 4.70 15.93 -11.41
CA VAL A 188 3.84 15.23 -12.40
C VAL A 188 2.44 15.85 -12.45
N THR A 189 1.70 15.88 -11.34
CA THR A 189 0.36 16.48 -11.29
C THR A 189 0.38 17.95 -11.65
N ASP A 190 1.37 18.72 -11.18
CA ASP A 190 1.45 20.15 -11.49
C ASP A 190 1.74 20.41 -12.98
N ALA A 191 2.62 19.63 -13.61
CA ALA A 191 2.88 19.74 -15.04
C ALA A 191 1.61 19.42 -15.84
N GLY A 192 0.93 18.32 -15.51
CA GLY A 192 -0.32 17.93 -16.14
C GLY A 192 -1.39 19.01 -16.01
N ARG A 193 -1.54 19.60 -14.81
CA ARG A 193 -2.48 20.70 -14.55
C ARG A 193 -2.23 21.90 -15.45
N TRP A 194 -0.97 22.34 -15.54
CA TRP A 194 -0.64 23.57 -16.27
C TRP A 194 -0.60 23.39 -17.79
N PHE A 195 -0.15 22.24 -18.29
CA PHE A 195 -0.27 21.93 -19.72
C PHE A 195 -1.73 21.78 -20.15
N LYS A 196 -2.56 21.10 -19.34
CA LYS A 196 -4.00 21.01 -19.59
C LYS A 196 -4.67 22.37 -19.57
N TYR A 197 -4.35 23.21 -18.59
CA TYR A 197 -4.85 24.59 -18.52
C TYR A 197 -4.53 25.37 -19.79
N ALA A 198 -3.30 25.27 -20.31
CA ALA A 198 -2.90 25.98 -21.52
C ALA A 198 -3.70 25.51 -22.75
N ILE A 199 -3.88 24.19 -22.92
CA ILE A 199 -4.66 23.61 -24.01
C ILE A 199 -6.14 23.99 -23.90
N ASP A 200 -6.76 23.84 -22.73
CA ASP A 200 -8.18 24.15 -22.51
C ASP A 200 -8.49 25.63 -22.77
N ASN A 201 -7.55 26.52 -22.47
CA ASN A 201 -7.67 27.97 -22.68
C ASN A 201 -7.07 28.45 -24.01
N LYS A 202 -6.62 27.53 -24.88
CA LYS A 202 -6.04 27.83 -26.20
C LYS A 202 -4.89 28.85 -26.15
N LEU A 203 -4.07 28.79 -25.10
CA LEU A 203 -2.93 29.70 -24.93
C LEU A 203 -1.85 29.37 -25.95
N SER A 204 -1.23 30.40 -26.53
CA SER A 204 0.06 30.24 -27.19
C SER A 204 1.13 29.86 -26.16
N VAL A 205 2.25 29.29 -26.61
CA VAL A 205 3.37 28.97 -25.71
C VAL A 205 3.91 30.23 -25.03
N ASP A 206 3.98 31.35 -25.75
CA ASP A 206 4.44 32.62 -25.19
C ASP A 206 3.48 33.16 -24.12
N ASP A 207 2.17 33.15 -24.38
CA ASP A 207 1.16 33.56 -23.39
C ASP A 207 1.18 32.68 -22.14
N PHE A 208 1.35 31.36 -22.34
CA PHE A 208 1.51 30.41 -21.25
C PHE A 208 2.75 30.72 -20.40
N LEU A 209 3.91 30.96 -21.01
CA LEU A 209 5.14 31.28 -20.28
C LEU A 209 5.03 32.61 -19.52
N VAL A 210 4.36 33.61 -20.10
CA VAL A 210 4.06 34.88 -19.42
C VAL A 210 3.15 34.64 -18.22
N TYR A 211 2.08 33.85 -18.39
CA TYR A 211 1.17 33.49 -17.31
C TYR A 211 1.89 32.75 -16.18
N MET A 212 2.71 31.74 -16.51
CA MET A 212 3.47 30.96 -15.53
C MET A 212 4.41 31.84 -14.74
N LYS A 213 5.19 32.71 -15.41
CA LYS A 213 6.11 33.63 -14.74
C LYS A 213 5.39 34.58 -13.77
N LYS A 214 4.19 35.04 -14.13
CA LYS A 214 3.41 36.00 -13.33
C LYS A 214 2.71 35.35 -12.13
N ASN A 215 2.15 34.14 -12.31
CA ASN A 215 1.19 33.59 -11.35
C ASN A 215 1.68 32.33 -10.61
N VAL A 216 2.69 31.63 -11.13
CA VAL A 216 3.08 30.29 -10.63
C VAL A 216 4.57 30.19 -10.31
N GLY A 217 5.43 30.63 -11.22
CA GLY A 217 6.88 30.50 -11.16
C GLY A 217 7.44 29.65 -12.30
N PRO A 218 8.54 28.89 -12.07
CA PRO A 218 9.09 27.97 -13.07
C PRO A 218 8.05 26.95 -13.52
N VAL A 219 8.06 26.60 -14.81
CA VAL A 219 7.12 25.63 -15.39
C VAL A 219 7.41 24.23 -14.82
N PRO A 220 6.48 23.60 -14.08
CA PRO A 220 6.65 22.23 -13.61
C PRO A 220 6.85 21.28 -14.80
N GLY A 221 7.75 20.32 -14.66
CA GLY A 221 8.11 19.42 -15.77
C GLY A 221 9.15 19.98 -16.75
N ILE A 222 9.56 21.25 -16.62
CA ILE A 222 10.65 21.84 -17.41
C ILE A 222 11.87 22.06 -16.52
N GLY A 223 13.04 21.65 -17.03
CA GLY A 223 14.32 21.83 -16.39
C GLY A 223 14.93 20.54 -15.84
N HIS A 224 16.25 20.47 -15.93
CA HIS A 224 17.02 19.36 -15.40
C HIS A 224 18.36 19.85 -14.82
N ARG A 225 18.85 19.20 -13.75
CA ARG A 225 20.15 19.54 -13.11
C ARG A 225 21.37 19.14 -13.95
N VAL A 226 21.36 17.92 -14.50
CA VAL A 226 22.48 17.31 -15.26
C VAL A 226 22.27 17.25 -16.78
N LYS A 227 21.05 16.97 -17.24
CA LYS A 227 20.69 16.80 -18.66
C LYS A 227 20.43 18.15 -19.34
N SER A 228 20.68 18.18 -20.64
CA SER A 228 20.51 19.35 -21.51
C SER A 228 20.24 18.92 -22.95
N LEU A 229 20.02 19.86 -23.87
CA LEU A 229 19.87 19.54 -25.30
C LEU A 229 21.04 18.73 -25.87
N ARG A 230 22.27 18.96 -25.38
CA ARG A 230 23.48 18.26 -25.82
C ARG A 230 23.64 16.89 -25.16
N ASN A 231 23.01 16.68 -24.00
CA ASN A 231 23.01 15.43 -23.24
C ASN A 231 21.57 15.09 -22.84
N PRO A 232 20.74 14.64 -23.79
CA PRO A 232 19.31 14.46 -23.56
C PRO A 232 19.03 13.38 -22.51
N ASP A 233 17.91 13.52 -21.80
CA ASP A 233 17.40 12.45 -20.93
C ASP A 233 16.89 11.29 -21.81
N LYS A 234 17.56 10.15 -21.72
CA LYS A 234 17.21 8.96 -22.49
C LYS A 234 15.80 8.44 -22.15
N ARG A 235 15.30 8.69 -20.94
CA ARG A 235 13.96 8.26 -20.52
C ARG A 235 12.88 9.06 -21.25
N VAL A 236 13.08 10.37 -21.35
CA VAL A 236 12.20 11.26 -22.13
C VAL A 236 12.23 10.83 -23.60
N LYS A 237 13.42 10.66 -24.17
CA LYS A 237 13.57 10.24 -25.58
C LYS A 237 12.84 8.91 -25.87
N GLU A 238 12.96 7.93 -24.99
CA GLU A 238 12.31 6.62 -25.16
C GLU A 238 10.79 6.72 -25.09
N LEU A 239 10.26 7.43 -24.09
CA LEU A 239 8.82 7.58 -23.92
C LEU A 239 8.20 8.38 -25.06
N VAL A 240 8.80 9.52 -25.42
CA VAL A 240 8.34 10.35 -26.54
C VAL A 240 8.43 9.58 -27.86
N GLY A 241 9.54 8.89 -28.12
CA GLY A 241 9.72 8.11 -29.34
C GLY A 241 8.67 7.01 -29.49
N TYR A 242 8.36 6.28 -28.40
CA TYR A 242 7.29 5.29 -28.42
C TYR A 242 5.93 5.93 -28.66
N VAL A 243 5.55 6.93 -27.87
CA VAL A 243 4.24 7.59 -27.96
C VAL A 243 4.02 8.22 -29.34
N LYS A 244 5.04 8.86 -29.94
CA LYS A 244 4.94 9.43 -31.29
C LYS A 244 4.92 8.40 -32.41
N SER A 245 5.33 7.16 -32.15
CA SER A 245 5.15 6.07 -33.10
C SER A 245 3.74 5.50 -33.11
N LEU A 246 2.92 5.84 -32.11
CA LEU A 246 1.51 5.50 -32.04
C LEU A 246 0.68 6.52 -32.81
N SER A 247 -0.35 6.07 -33.52
CA SER A 247 -1.32 6.93 -34.22
C SER A 247 -2.39 7.48 -33.27
N ILE A 248 -1.99 8.05 -32.13
CA ILE A 248 -2.88 8.66 -31.13
C ILE A 248 -2.68 10.18 -31.07
N ALA A 249 -3.75 10.91 -30.75
CA ALA A 249 -3.67 12.36 -30.54
C ALA A 249 -2.89 12.65 -29.26
N THR A 250 -1.93 13.58 -29.33
CA THR A 250 -1.05 13.91 -28.20
C THR A 250 -0.91 15.43 -27.99
N PRO A 251 -2.03 16.18 -27.88
CA PRO A 251 -2.01 17.64 -27.83
C PRO A 251 -1.21 18.20 -26.64
N HIS A 252 -1.24 17.55 -25.47
CA HIS A 252 -0.51 18.03 -24.30
C HIS A 252 0.99 17.75 -24.43
N LEU A 253 1.37 16.57 -24.96
CA LEU A 253 2.77 16.28 -25.24
C LEU A 253 3.34 17.20 -26.33
N ASP A 254 2.58 17.45 -27.40
CA ASP A 254 2.97 18.40 -28.45
C ASP A 254 3.22 19.79 -27.88
N PHE A 255 2.28 20.29 -27.07
CA PHE A 255 2.44 21.57 -26.40
C PHE A 255 3.66 21.60 -25.46
N ALA A 256 3.88 20.54 -24.67
CA ALA A 256 5.03 20.45 -23.79
C ALA A 256 6.38 20.45 -24.54
N LEU A 257 6.44 19.81 -25.72
CA LEU A 257 7.62 19.84 -26.60
C LEU A 257 7.83 21.22 -27.24
N GLU A 258 6.77 21.95 -27.59
CA GLU A 258 6.90 23.34 -28.05
C GLU A 258 7.38 24.27 -26.91
N VAL A 259 6.89 24.07 -25.68
CA VAL A 259 7.39 24.78 -24.49
C VAL A 259 8.89 24.53 -24.33
N GLU A 260 9.35 23.27 -24.45
CA GLU A 260 10.78 22.92 -24.40
C GLU A 260 11.60 23.68 -25.45
N LYS A 261 11.14 23.75 -26.71
CA LYS A 261 11.87 24.46 -27.78
C LYS A 261 12.16 25.90 -27.39
N ILE A 262 11.19 26.60 -26.82
CA ILE A 262 11.33 28.01 -26.41
C ILE A 262 12.19 28.14 -25.14
N THR A 263 12.00 27.26 -24.14
CA THR A 263 12.74 27.36 -22.88
C THR A 263 14.19 26.94 -23.03
N ALA A 264 14.48 25.91 -23.81
CA ALA A 264 15.82 25.40 -24.04
C ALA A 264 16.68 26.38 -24.87
N ALA A 265 16.04 27.22 -25.71
CA ALA A 265 16.72 28.32 -26.38
C ALA A 265 17.22 29.41 -25.40
N LYS A 266 16.57 29.56 -24.24
CA LYS A 266 17.02 30.49 -23.18
C LYS A 266 18.15 29.90 -22.35
N LYS A 267 18.08 28.61 -22.04
CA LYS A 267 19.13 27.89 -21.32
C LYS A 267 19.05 26.40 -21.65
N ASP A 268 20.19 25.82 -22.01
CA ASP A 268 20.28 24.47 -22.59
C ASP A 268 19.72 23.34 -21.71
N ASN A 269 19.65 23.56 -20.40
CA ASN A 269 19.14 22.60 -19.41
C ASN A 269 17.66 22.79 -19.06
N LEU A 270 16.97 23.78 -19.64
CA LEU A 270 15.52 23.98 -19.53
C LEU A 270 14.76 23.12 -20.55
N ILE A 271 15.04 21.81 -20.48
CA ILE A 271 14.44 20.76 -21.31
C ILE A 271 13.21 20.14 -20.64
N LEU A 272 12.35 19.48 -21.41
CA LEU A 272 11.26 18.68 -20.86
C LEU A 272 11.87 17.49 -20.09
N ASN A 273 11.47 17.34 -18.83
CA ASN A 273 11.95 16.25 -17.99
C ASN A 273 10.97 15.07 -17.98
N VAL A 274 11.37 13.96 -17.35
CA VAL A 274 10.56 12.72 -17.33
C VAL A 274 9.21 12.93 -16.63
N ASP A 275 9.15 13.76 -15.60
CA ASP A 275 7.92 14.03 -14.84
C ASP A 275 6.92 14.81 -15.70
N GLY A 276 7.39 15.84 -16.42
CA GLY A 276 6.56 16.61 -17.36
C GLY A 276 6.10 15.77 -18.56
N THR A 277 6.99 14.92 -19.08
CA THR A 277 6.64 13.99 -20.19
C THR A 277 5.58 12.99 -19.75
N MET A 278 5.76 12.37 -18.58
CA MET A 278 4.79 11.45 -17.99
C MET A 278 3.43 12.13 -17.84
N ALA A 279 3.41 13.34 -17.28
CA ALA A 279 2.18 14.09 -17.06
C ALA A 279 1.44 14.38 -18.38
N ALA A 280 2.13 14.92 -19.37
CA ALA A 280 1.53 15.25 -20.66
C ALA A 280 0.93 14.02 -21.35
N VAL A 281 1.67 12.90 -21.37
CA VAL A 281 1.22 11.64 -21.97
C VAL A 281 0.03 11.04 -21.23
N LEU A 282 0.04 11.03 -19.89
CA LEU A 282 -1.07 10.48 -19.11
C LEU A 282 -2.37 11.29 -19.29
N VAL A 283 -2.26 12.61 -19.41
CA VAL A 283 -3.41 13.48 -19.74
C VAL A 283 -3.90 13.20 -21.15
N ASP A 284 -3.00 13.02 -22.13
CA ASP A 284 -3.38 12.70 -23.52
C ASP A 284 -4.12 11.37 -23.65
N ILE A 285 -3.78 10.36 -22.84
CA ILE A 285 -4.54 9.09 -22.78
C ILE A 285 -5.72 9.13 -21.80
N GLY A 286 -6.07 10.31 -21.27
CA GLY A 286 -7.33 10.53 -20.57
C GLY A 286 -7.34 10.32 -19.06
N PHE A 287 -6.19 10.11 -18.40
CA PHE A 287 -6.19 10.03 -16.92
C PHE A 287 -6.47 11.40 -16.28
N PRO A 288 -7.27 11.46 -15.22
CA PRO A 288 -7.50 12.69 -14.46
C PRO A 288 -6.20 13.30 -13.90
N VAL A 289 -6.06 14.63 -13.96
CA VAL A 289 -4.86 15.34 -13.50
C VAL A 289 -4.51 15.02 -12.03
N ASP A 290 -5.53 14.86 -11.20
CA ASP A 290 -5.35 14.61 -9.77
C ASP A 290 -4.88 13.18 -9.45
N SER A 291 -5.00 12.23 -10.39
CA SER A 291 -4.51 10.85 -10.20
C SER A 291 -3.08 10.65 -10.71
N LEU A 292 -2.52 11.60 -11.48
CA LEU A 292 -1.23 11.43 -12.17
C LEU A 292 -0.07 11.10 -11.23
N ASN A 293 -0.02 11.74 -10.06
CA ASN A 293 1.05 11.48 -9.10
C ASN A 293 1.01 10.04 -8.54
N GLY A 294 -0.13 9.35 -8.64
CA GLY A 294 -0.25 7.93 -8.31
C GLY A 294 0.73 7.05 -9.11
N PHE A 295 0.95 7.36 -10.39
CA PHE A 295 1.88 6.61 -11.25
C PHE A 295 3.33 6.76 -10.78
N PHE A 296 3.72 7.99 -10.41
CA PHE A 296 5.02 8.26 -9.84
C PHE A 296 5.20 7.51 -8.52
N ILE A 297 4.22 7.61 -7.61
CA ILE A 297 4.25 6.93 -6.31
C ILE A 297 4.40 5.42 -6.48
N LEU A 298 3.55 4.80 -7.31
CA LEU A 298 3.60 3.37 -7.59
C LEU A 298 4.97 2.95 -8.16
N ALA A 299 5.49 3.68 -9.14
CA ALA A 299 6.79 3.41 -9.73
C ALA A 299 7.91 3.50 -8.68
N ARG A 300 7.94 4.59 -7.90
CA ARG A 300 8.97 4.83 -6.88
C ARG A 300 9.00 3.80 -5.76
N THR A 301 7.85 3.22 -5.43
CA THR A 301 7.75 2.16 -4.42
C THR A 301 8.58 0.93 -4.81
N ILE A 302 8.72 0.62 -6.12
CA ILE A 302 9.58 -0.46 -6.60
C ILE A 302 11.03 -0.23 -6.15
N GLY A 303 11.58 0.96 -6.42
CA GLY A 303 12.92 1.34 -6.00
C GLY A 303 13.10 1.41 -4.48
N MET A 304 12.10 1.92 -3.74
CA MET A 304 12.14 1.97 -2.27
C MET A 304 12.19 0.58 -1.65
N ILE A 305 11.35 -0.36 -2.10
CA ILE A 305 11.40 -1.76 -1.66
C ILE A 305 12.76 -2.38 -2.02
N GLY A 306 13.26 -2.10 -3.22
CA GLY A 306 14.58 -2.52 -3.66
C GLY A 306 15.69 -2.05 -2.72
N HIS A 307 15.72 -0.75 -2.38
CA HIS A 307 16.70 -0.19 -1.46
C HIS A 307 16.60 -0.76 -0.05
N TRP A 308 15.41 -0.97 0.48
CA TRP A 308 15.27 -1.62 1.80
C TRP A 308 15.84 -3.05 1.78
N THR A 309 15.49 -3.82 0.76
CA THR A 309 15.97 -5.20 0.58
C THR A 309 17.48 -5.26 0.44
N ASP A 310 18.04 -4.30 -0.31
CA ASP A 310 19.48 -4.14 -0.51
C ASP A 310 20.20 -3.86 0.82
N GLN A 311 19.73 -2.92 1.63
CA GLN A 311 20.34 -2.64 2.94
C GLN A 311 20.25 -3.83 3.91
N LYS A 312 19.14 -4.58 3.88
CA LYS A 312 19.03 -5.82 4.67
C LYS A 312 20.02 -6.88 4.21
N ARG A 313 20.19 -7.07 2.91
CA ARG A 313 21.14 -8.04 2.34
C ARG A 313 22.59 -7.70 2.69
N GLN A 314 22.93 -6.42 2.70
CA GLN A 314 24.27 -5.94 3.04
C GLN A 314 24.57 -5.99 4.55
N GLY A 315 23.57 -6.23 5.40
CA GLY A 315 23.76 -6.12 6.85
C GLY A 315 24.14 -4.70 7.29
N SER A 316 23.61 -3.68 6.58
CA SER A 316 23.97 -2.28 6.80
C SER A 316 23.72 -1.84 8.25
N ARG A 317 24.64 -1.03 8.78
CA ARG A 317 24.58 -0.50 10.15
C ARG A 317 23.85 0.83 10.20
N LEU A 318 23.48 1.23 11.43
CA LEU A 318 22.90 2.54 11.71
C LEU A 318 23.72 3.68 11.09
N ILE A 319 23.04 4.57 10.35
CA ILE A 319 23.65 5.76 9.75
C ILE A 319 23.55 6.92 10.75
N ARG A 320 24.69 7.58 11.01
CA ARG A 320 24.77 8.85 11.71
C ARG A 320 25.55 9.84 10.84
N LEU A 321 25.01 11.04 10.63
CA LEU A 321 25.72 12.07 9.88
C LEU A 321 26.95 12.54 10.65
N PHE A 322 28.04 12.79 9.93
CA PHE A 322 29.22 13.44 10.48
C PHE A 322 28.98 14.94 10.65
N ASP A 323 29.68 15.54 11.59
CA ASP A 323 29.57 16.97 11.92
C ASP A 323 29.99 17.88 10.76
N TYR A 324 30.99 17.50 9.95
CA TYR A 324 31.41 18.27 8.77
C TYR A 324 30.36 18.30 7.65
N LEU A 325 29.30 17.49 7.72
CA LEU A 325 28.14 17.56 6.83
C LEU A 325 27.05 18.51 7.36
N VAL A 326 27.23 19.07 8.56
CA VAL A 326 26.27 19.92 9.25
C VAL A 326 26.90 21.28 9.54
N ASN A 327 26.29 22.35 9.02
CA ASN A 327 26.69 23.72 9.36
C ASN A 327 26.07 24.12 10.72
N TYR A 328 26.84 23.97 11.81
CA TYR A 328 26.40 24.33 13.16
C TYR A 328 26.38 25.86 13.37
N ALA A 329 25.27 26.50 13.00
CA ALA A 329 25.02 27.93 13.21
C ALA A 329 24.38 28.24 14.59
N SER A 330 24.77 27.52 15.64
CA SER A 330 24.26 27.77 16.99
C SER A 330 24.94 28.98 17.64
N PRO A 331 24.25 29.70 18.55
CA PRO A 331 24.89 30.75 19.34
C PRO A 331 26.07 30.18 20.14
N LYS A 332 27.09 31.01 20.36
CA LYS A 332 28.18 30.68 21.29
C LYS A 332 27.62 30.37 22.68
N ARG A 333 28.40 29.65 23.49
CA ARG A 333 28.09 29.41 24.91
C ARG A 333 27.76 30.75 25.58
N ARG A 334 26.59 30.80 26.24
CA ARG A 334 26.11 31.92 27.06
C ARG A 334 26.01 31.45 28.50
N GLU A 335 26.19 32.36 29.44
CA GLU A 335 25.97 32.04 30.85
C GLU A 335 24.47 31.82 31.10
N VAL A 336 24.16 30.86 31.97
CA VAL A 336 22.78 30.59 32.39
C VAL A 336 22.43 31.65 33.44
N PRO A 337 21.42 32.50 33.22
CA PRO A 337 21.00 33.47 34.23
C PRO A 337 20.44 32.74 35.46
N PRO A 338 20.52 33.35 36.67
CA PRO A 338 19.88 32.78 37.85
C PRO A 338 18.39 32.61 37.60
N LEU A 339 17.82 31.49 38.08
CA LEU A 339 16.39 31.28 38.10
C LEU A 339 15.82 32.18 39.21
N THR A 340 15.20 33.29 38.83
CA THR A 340 14.46 34.18 39.73
C THR A 340 13.14 33.56 40.16
#